data_AF-A0A7R8UAI3-F1
#
_entry.id   AF-A0A7R8UAI3-F1
#
_cell.length_a   1.000
_cell.length_b   1.000
_cell.length_c   1.000
_cell.angle_alpha   90.00
_cell.angle_beta   90.00
_cell.angle_gamma   90.00
#
_symmetry.space_group_name_H-M   'P 1'
#
loop_
_entity.id
_entity.type
_entity.pdbx_description
1 polymer ?
#
loop_
_entity_poly.entity_id
_entity_poly.type
_entity_poly.pdbx_seq_one_letter_code
_entity_poly.pdbx_strand_id
1 'polypeptide(L)'
;MRNDMADKNRDHGDTNSETGSSYLSLQRSQMIRSNIHNISQLLNTGLSAETLDICIQLIEAGVHPQTLAEVVTQIRNEVASLEKDD
;
A
#
# COMPACT_ATOMS: atom_id res chain seq x y z
N MET A 1 -57.53 -2.84 -9.14
CA MET A 1 -56.70 -2.09 -10.11
C MET A 1 -56.55 -0.66 -9.63
N ARG A 2 -55.43 -0.36 -8.98
CA ARG A 2 -54.83 0.98 -8.81
C ARG A 2 -53.34 0.72 -8.60
N ASN A 3 -52.56 1.25 -9.54
CA ASN A 3 -51.14 1.05 -9.70
C ASN A 3 -50.45 2.27 -9.11
N ASP A 4 -49.75 2.12 -8.00
CA ASP A 4 -48.89 3.16 -7.45
C ASP A 4 -47.50 2.58 -7.26
N MET A 5 -46.65 2.92 -8.22
CA MET A 5 -45.20 2.87 -8.15
C MET A 5 -44.72 3.68 -6.93
N ALA A 6 -43.91 3.05 -6.07
CA ALA A 6 -42.90 3.75 -5.31
C ALA A 6 -41.76 2.78 -5.03
N ASP A 7 -40.92 2.68 -6.05
CA ASP A 7 -39.53 2.28 -6.01
C ASP A 7 -38.86 2.74 -4.71
N LYS A 8 -38.45 1.80 -3.89
CA LYS A 8 -37.60 2.07 -2.72
C LYS A 8 -36.49 1.05 -2.65
N ASN A 9 -35.78 0.92 -3.77
CA ASN A 9 -34.34 0.76 -3.76
C ASN A 9 -33.75 1.96 -3.00
N ARG A 10 -33.58 1.82 -1.69
CA ARG A 10 -32.71 2.72 -0.92
C ARG A 10 -31.43 1.97 -0.61
N ASP A 11 -30.48 2.25 -1.50
CA ASP A 11 -29.14 2.68 -1.14
C ASP A 11 -28.28 1.61 -0.47
N HIS A 12 -27.66 0.79 -1.31
CA HIS A 12 -26.32 0.30 -1.01
C HIS A 12 -25.40 1.51 -0.95
N GLY A 13 -25.10 1.98 0.26
CA GLY A 13 -24.06 2.96 0.51
C GLY A 13 -22.67 2.34 0.28
N ASP A 14 -22.34 2.05 -0.97
CA ASP A 14 -20.96 1.91 -1.41
C ASP A 14 -20.33 3.30 -1.47
N THR A 15 -19.68 3.71 -0.39
CA THR A 15 -18.64 4.76 -0.45
C THR A 15 -17.47 4.40 0.47
N ASN A 16 -16.84 3.26 0.21
CA ASN A 16 -15.43 3.07 0.53
C ASN A 16 -14.60 3.52 -0.68
N SER A 17 -14.24 4.80 -0.79
CA SER A 17 -13.23 5.23 -1.79
C SER A 17 -12.59 6.62 -1.56
N GLU A 18 -12.41 7.10 -0.33
CA GLU A 18 -11.62 8.34 -0.11
C GLU A 18 -10.11 8.08 0.05
N THR A 19 -9.71 6.82 0.24
CA THR A 19 -8.28 6.44 0.41
C THR A 19 -7.49 6.36 -0.90
N GLY A 20 -8.16 6.29 -2.06
CA GLY A 20 -7.50 6.19 -3.38
C GLY A 20 -6.83 7.48 -3.89
N SER A 21 -6.98 8.61 -3.18
CA SER A 21 -6.43 9.89 -3.63
C SER A 21 -5.02 10.19 -3.09
N SER A 22 -4.50 9.40 -2.15
CA SER A 22 -3.31 9.80 -1.39
C SER A 22 -2.01 9.64 -2.18
N TYR A 23 -1.84 8.64 -3.06
CA TYR A 23 -0.58 8.51 -3.83
C TYR A 23 -0.51 9.27 -5.11
N LEU A 24 -1.65 9.63 -5.71
CA LEU A 24 -1.58 10.68 -6.73
C LEU A 24 -0.92 11.92 -6.13
N SER A 25 -1.09 12.21 -4.82
CA SER A 25 -0.38 13.30 -4.15
C SER A 25 1.10 12.98 -3.86
N LEU A 26 1.45 11.75 -3.45
CA LEU A 26 2.85 11.36 -3.17
C LEU A 26 3.70 11.25 -4.44
N GLN A 27 3.16 10.65 -5.51
CA GLN A 27 3.82 10.58 -6.83
C GLN A 27 3.92 11.96 -7.49
N ARG A 28 2.90 12.82 -7.34
CA ARG A 28 2.99 14.21 -7.78
C ARG A 28 4.02 14.99 -6.96
N SER A 29 4.22 14.63 -5.69
CA SER A 29 5.22 15.24 -4.82
C SER A 29 6.53 14.45 -4.81
N GLN A 30 7.34 14.67 -5.84
CA GLN A 30 8.70 14.14 -5.94
C GLN A 30 9.55 14.41 -4.68
N MET A 31 9.27 15.53 -3.99
CA MET A 31 9.91 15.89 -2.73
C MET A 31 9.62 14.86 -1.62
N ILE A 32 8.36 14.46 -1.44
CA ILE A 32 7.99 13.53 -0.37
C ILE A 32 8.57 12.14 -0.67
N ARG A 33 8.49 11.70 -1.93
CA ARG A 33 9.11 10.43 -2.35
C ARG A 33 10.61 10.42 -2.06
N SER A 34 11.32 11.50 -2.40
CA SER A 34 12.75 11.65 -2.10
C SER A 34 13.02 11.62 -0.59
N ASN A 35 12.21 12.31 0.23
CA ASN A 35 12.36 12.31 1.68
C ASN A 35 12.18 10.91 2.29
N ILE A 36 11.16 10.15 1.86
CA ILE A 36 10.93 8.79 2.36
C ILE A 36 12.09 7.87 1.94
N HIS A 37 12.59 8.01 0.71
CA HIS A 37 13.77 7.26 0.26
C HIS A 37 15.01 7.60 1.09
N ASN A 38 15.27 8.88 1.36
CA ASN A 38 16.38 9.31 2.21
C ASN A 38 16.26 8.78 3.65
N ILE A 39 15.05 8.76 4.22
CA ILE A 39 14.80 8.15 5.54
C ILE A 39 15.09 6.64 5.50
N SER A 40 14.65 5.95 4.45
CA SER A 40 14.92 4.51 4.26
C SER A 40 16.42 4.20 4.20
N GLN A 41 17.20 5.04 3.52
CA GLN A 41 18.66 4.94 3.48
C GLN A 41 19.30 5.24 4.83
N LEU A 42 18.82 6.28 5.54
CA LEU A 42 19.32 6.65 6.86
C LEU A 42 19.11 5.54 7.90
N LEU A 43 17.95 4.88 7.85
CA LEU A 43 17.62 3.72 8.70
C LEU A 43 18.24 2.42 8.20
N ASN A 44 18.99 2.47 7.09
CA ASN A 44 19.66 1.34 6.48
C ASN A 44 18.73 0.13 6.26
N THR A 45 17.49 0.38 5.84
CA THR A 45 16.47 -0.67 5.62
C THR A 45 16.82 -1.59 4.45
N GLY A 46 17.79 -1.19 3.62
CA GLY A 46 18.19 -1.91 2.41
C GLY A 46 17.10 -1.93 1.33
N LEU A 47 16.07 -1.08 1.40
CA LEU A 47 15.04 -0.99 0.36
C LEU A 47 15.56 -0.13 -0.80
N SER A 48 15.51 -0.66 -2.02
CA SER A 48 15.75 0.12 -3.24
C SER A 48 14.59 1.10 -3.47
N ALA A 49 14.79 2.11 -4.32
CA ALA A 49 13.72 3.05 -4.67
C ALA A 49 12.50 2.35 -5.29
N GLU A 50 12.73 1.30 -6.07
CA GLU A 50 11.67 0.49 -6.69
C GLU A 50 10.92 -0.35 -5.65
N THR A 51 11.63 -1.05 -4.76
CA THR A 51 10.98 -1.85 -3.70
C THR A 51 10.20 -0.95 -2.76
N LEU A 52 10.73 0.25 -2.46
CA LEU A 52 10.03 1.23 -1.66
C LEU A 52 8.71 1.67 -2.31
N ASP A 53 8.71 1.93 -3.63
CA ASP A 53 7.48 2.27 -4.39
C ASP A 53 6.44 1.13 -4.36
N ILE A 54 6.89 -0.13 -4.38
CA ILE A 54 5.99 -1.29 -4.26
C ILE A 54 5.39 -1.36 -2.85
N CYS A 55 6.21 -1.22 -1.80
CA CYS A 55 5.74 -1.23 -0.41
C CYS A 55 4.72 -0.11 -0.18
N ILE A 56 5.02 1.05 -0.74
CA ILE A 56 4.11 2.18 -0.85
C ILE A 56 2.82 1.65 -1.51
N GLN A 57 2.79 1.14 -2.74
CA GLN A 57 1.53 0.74 -3.41
C GLN A 57 0.67 -0.24 -2.59
N LEU A 58 1.32 -1.18 -1.90
CA LEU A 58 0.62 -2.14 -1.04
C LEU A 58 -0.08 -1.45 0.14
N ILE A 59 0.55 -0.45 0.76
CA ILE A 59 -0.05 0.30 1.87
C ILE A 59 -1.33 1.03 1.44
N GLU A 60 -1.41 1.54 0.20
CA GLU A 60 -2.67 2.14 -0.30
C GLU A 60 -3.76 1.14 -0.59
N ALA A 61 -3.36 -0.04 -1.07
CA ALA A 61 -4.30 -1.13 -1.28
C ALA A 61 -4.94 -1.60 0.04
N GLY A 62 -4.54 -1.02 1.17
CA GLY A 62 -5.05 -1.31 2.50
C GLY A 62 -4.19 -2.30 3.27
N VAL A 63 -3.00 -2.65 2.76
CA VAL A 63 -2.09 -3.54 3.48
C VAL A 63 -1.52 -2.81 4.70
N HIS A 64 -1.65 -3.44 5.86
CA HIS A 64 -1.15 -2.88 7.10
C HIS A 64 0.41 -2.83 7.10
N PRO A 65 1.04 -1.67 7.38
CA PRO A 65 2.49 -1.51 7.29
C PRO A 65 3.31 -2.50 8.13
N GLN A 66 2.80 -2.85 9.33
CA GLN A 66 3.46 -3.81 10.22
C GLN A 66 3.51 -5.20 9.58
N THR A 67 2.40 -5.67 9.00
CA THR A 67 2.32 -6.97 8.35
C THR A 67 3.21 -7.01 7.12
N LEU A 68 3.24 -5.92 6.35
CA LEU A 68 4.14 -5.80 5.21
C LEU A 68 5.61 -5.89 5.64
N ALA A 69 6.00 -5.21 6.72
CA ALA A 69 7.37 -5.26 7.24
C ALA A 69 7.77 -6.66 7.71
N GLU A 70 6.87 -7.38 8.37
CA GLU A 70 7.06 -8.77 8.79
C GLU A 70 7.28 -9.68 7.59
N VAL A 71 6.42 -9.59 6.57
CA VAL A 71 6.53 -10.38 5.33
C VAL A 71 7.83 -10.09 4.58
N VAL A 72 8.19 -8.81 4.41
CA VAL A 72 9.44 -8.42 3.73
C VAL A 72 10.66 -8.95 4.48
N THR A 73 10.66 -8.87 5.81
CA THR A 73 11.74 -9.40 6.65
C THR A 73 11.83 -10.92 6.53
N GLN A 74 10.69 -11.60 6.57
CA GLN A 74 10.64 -13.06 6.46
C GLN A 74 11.19 -13.53 5.11
N ILE A 75 10.73 -12.96 3.99
CA ILE A 75 11.21 -13.31 2.64
C ILE A 75 12.73 -13.12 2.54
N ARG A 76 13.26 -12.01 3.07
CA ARG A 76 14.70 -11.74 3.06
C ARG A 76 15.50 -12.76 3.86
N ASN A 77 14.98 -13.17 5.02
CA ASN A 77 15.62 -14.17 5.85
C ASN A 77 15.60 -15.55 5.17
N GLU A 78 14.49 -15.92 4.54
CA GLU A 78 14.36 -17.18 3.81
C GLU A 78 15.34 -17.23 2.63
N VAL A 79 15.41 -16.18 1.81
CA VAL A 79 16.39 -16.09 0.71
C VAL A 79 17.82 -16.21 1.23
N ALA A 80 18.17 -15.48 2.29
CA ALA A 80 19.51 -15.54 2.89
C ALA A 80 19.82 -16.90 3.54
N SER A 81 18.82 -17.68 3.93
CA SER A 81 19.01 -19.06 4.40
C SER A 81 19.26 -20.01 3.25
N LEU A 82 18.52 -19.87 2.14
CA LEU A 82 18.71 -20.69 0.94
C LEU A 82 20.11 -20.52 0.34
N GLU A 83 20.64 -19.29 0.32
CA GLU A 83 22.00 -19.01 -0.17
C GLU A 83 23.12 -19.59 0.71
N LYS A 84 22.83 -19.99 1.95
CA LYS A 84 23.82 -20.57 2.87
C LYS A 84 23.86 -22.10 2.85
N ASP A 85 22.81 -22.72 2.32
CA ASP A 85 22.65 -24.18 2.27
C ASP A 85 23.21 -24.79 0.97
N ASP A 86 23.59 -23.94 -0.01
CA ASP A 86 24.37 -24.29 -1.22
C ASP A 86 25.89 -24.07 -1.02
#